data_AF-A0A535L4G7-F1
#
_entry.id   AF-A0A535L4G7-F1
#
_cell.length_a   1.000
_cell.length_b   1.000
_cell.length_c   1.000
_cell.angle_alpha   90.00
_cell.angle_beta   90.00
_cell.angle_gamma   90.00
#
_symmetry.space_group_name_H-M   'P 1'
#
loop_
_entity.id
_entity.type
_entity.pdbx_description
1 polymer ?
#
loop_
_entity_poly.entity_id
_entity_poly.type
_entity_poly.pdbx_seq_one_letter_code
_entity_poly.pdbx_strand_id
1 'polypeptide(L)'
;ALFAQRTSGDPHTLDPDRPAGRLLLLALNDLMQGASDTAVAQIDREQALRLYGDAGLLIDTISSSVAVFNLASAVYHNGDPDQLPVVAGSRVLLLPLSQLLEWGDVLPARTDIFVFENPQVFEEVIATLGSKRNVPSCVCTAGWPSRAALMLLDKLVAASPDNALYYSGDFDLKGLQIAAYLMARYPGRCHPWRFDPDSYTLALQSEPEIEAVAAHPQQSELDSLSTLPDSFVPLIKKMQERKAWAYQEGIARLLAGDILGCGAARVRIIRRIHQLDGVIWFNRYKRTLACNFCGVSHPACLQFHHRDGSDKYREVGNLVYHVTNIDKLKREIDKCEVLCANCHAKHHWKEMYCNWF
;
A
#
# COMPACT_ATOMS: atom_id res chain seq x y z
N ALA A 1 -8.61 -29.81 -12.05
CA ALA A 1 -9.35 -30.61 -13.05
C ALA A 1 -8.49 -31.07 -14.24
N LEU A 2 -8.25 -30.25 -15.27
CA LEU A 2 -7.55 -30.72 -16.49
C LEU A 2 -6.13 -31.21 -16.25
N PHE A 3 -5.36 -30.53 -15.40
CA PHE A 3 -4.03 -30.97 -14.98
C PHE A 3 -4.09 -32.35 -14.30
N ALA A 4 -4.96 -32.51 -13.31
CA ALA A 4 -5.20 -33.79 -12.62
C ALA A 4 -5.61 -34.90 -13.61
N GLN A 5 -6.55 -34.63 -14.51
CA GLN A 5 -6.97 -35.57 -15.55
C GLN A 5 -5.78 -36.06 -16.39
N ARG A 6 -4.85 -35.16 -16.77
CA ARG A 6 -3.67 -35.51 -17.57
C ARG A 6 -2.64 -36.31 -16.79
N THR A 7 -2.48 -36.04 -15.49
CA THR A 7 -1.46 -36.69 -14.65
C THR A 7 -1.91 -38.01 -14.04
N SER A 8 -3.19 -38.13 -13.66
CA SER A 8 -3.71 -39.28 -12.91
C SER A 8 -4.91 -39.97 -13.56
N GLY A 9 -5.48 -39.41 -14.64
CA GLY A 9 -6.66 -39.97 -15.31
C GLY A 9 -8.00 -39.65 -14.64
N ASP A 10 -7.99 -38.97 -13.49
CA ASP A 10 -9.19 -38.55 -12.74
C ASP A 10 -9.10 -37.03 -12.45
N PRO A 11 -10.12 -36.23 -12.83
CA PRO A 11 -10.03 -34.77 -12.75
C PRO A 11 -10.05 -34.25 -11.30
N HIS A 12 -10.42 -35.11 -10.34
CA HIS A 12 -10.56 -34.78 -8.93
C HIS A 12 -9.42 -35.31 -8.07
N THR A 13 -8.44 -36.04 -8.64
CA THR A 13 -7.36 -36.66 -7.85
C THR A 13 -6.59 -35.64 -7.00
N LEU A 14 -6.38 -34.44 -7.54
CA LEU A 14 -5.60 -33.37 -6.89
C LEU A 14 -6.47 -32.35 -6.16
N ASP A 15 -7.75 -32.67 -5.88
CA ASP A 15 -8.62 -31.76 -5.13
C ASP A 15 -8.16 -31.64 -3.66
N PRO A 16 -8.27 -30.45 -3.02
CA PRO A 16 -7.72 -30.21 -1.67
C PRO A 16 -8.29 -31.12 -0.56
N ASP A 17 -9.49 -31.65 -0.76
CA ASP A 17 -10.15 -32.57 0.16
C ASP A 17 -9.60 -34.01 0.05
N ARG A 18 -8.85 -34.33 -1.01
CA ARG A 18 -8.23 -35.65 -1.24
C ARG A 18 -6.77 -35.73 -0.76
N PRO A 19 -6.26 -36.93 -0.39
CA PRO A 19 -4.89 -37.10 0.09
C PRO A 19 -3.82 -36.56 -0.88
N ALA A 20 -3.95 -36.84 -2.19
CA ALA A 20 -2.99 -36.39 -3.19
C ALA A 20 -3.01 -34.86 -3.38
N GLY A 21 -4.19 -34.22 -3.33
CA GLY A 21 -4.30 -32.76 -3.37
C GLY A 21 -3.71 -32.08 -2.12
N ARG A 22 -3.91 -32.66 -0.93
CA ARG A 22 -3.25 -32.18 0.29
C ARG A 22 -1.72 -32.28 0.21
N LEU A 23 -1.21 -33.39 -0.30
CA LEU A 23 0.24 -33.56 -0.54
C LEU A 23 0.78 -32.58 -1.57
N LEU A 24 0.03 -32.29 -2.64
CA LEU A 24 0.41 -31.26 -3.60
C LEU A 24 0.51 -29.89 -2.93
N LEU A 25 -0.50 -29.48 -2.15
CA LEU A 25 -0.48 -28.20 -1.43
C LEU A 25 0.69 -28.10 -0.45
N LEU A 26 0.97 -29.18 0.28
CA LEU A 26 2.13 -29.29 1.15
C LEU A 26 3.44 -29.06 0.38
N ALA A 27 3.62 -29.77 -0.73
CA ALA A 27 4.81 -29.67 -1.57
C ALA A 27 4.97 -28.27 -2.17
N LEU A 28 3.87 -27.66 -2.65
CA LEU A 28 3.90 -26.30 -3.18
C LEU A 28 4.27 -25.28 -2.10
N ASN A 29 3.73 -25.43 -0.89
CA ASN A 29 4.05 -24.54 0.22
C ASN A 29 5.53 -24.63 0.61
N ASP A 30 6.06 -25.85 0.74
CA ASP A 30 7.47 -26.10 1.05
C ASP A 30 8.42 -25.51 0.00
N LEU A 31 8.10 -25.73 -1.29
CA LEU A 31 8.89 -25.20 -2.41
C LEU A 31 8.90 -23.67 -2.47
N MET A 32 7.81 -23.00 -2.07
CA MET A 32 7.64 -21.56 -2.23
C MET A 32 8.06 -20.75 -1.00
N GLN A 33 7.82 -21.24 0.21
CA GLN A 33 8.11 -20.49 1.45
C GLN A 33 9.45 -20.89 2.10
N GLY A 34 10.11 -21.93 1.57
CA GLY A 34 11.21 -22.59 2.28
C GLY A 34 10.71 -23.31 3.53
N ALA A 35 11.50 -24.25 4.05
CA ALA A 35 11.15 -25.08 5.21
C ALA A 35 10.94 -24.24 6.48
N SER A 36 9.77 -23.62 6.62
CA SER A 36 9.26 -23.05 7.85
C SER A 36 8.18 -23.99 8.38
N ASP A 37 8.29 -24.31 9.67
CA ASP A 37 7.51 -25.31 10.42
C ASP A 37 6.03 -24.88 10.64
N THR A 38 5.42 -24.24 9.65
CA THR A 38 3.98 -23.94 9.67
C THR A 38 3.22 -25.22 9.39
N ALA A 39 2.78 -25.85 10.47
CA ALA A 39 1.82 -26.94 10.43
C ALA A 39 0.68 -26.55 9.47
N VAL A 40 0.47 -27.37 8.44
CA VAL A 40 -0.55 -27.21 7.37
C VAL A 40 -1.98 -27.41 7.87
N ALA A 41 -2.18 -27.17 9.16
CA ALA A 41 -3.48 -27.02 9.75
C ALA A 41 -4.11 -25.74 9.18
N GLN A 42 -4.91 -25.95 8.12
CA GLN A 42 -5.82 -25.00 7.47
C GLN A 42 -5.17 -24.02 6.48
N ILE A 43 -4.56 -24.54 5.41
CA ILE A 43 -4.46 -23.77 4.16
C ILE A 43 -5.90 -23.53 3.69
N ASP A 44 -6.37 -22.28 3.81
CA ASP A 44 -7.67 -21.88 3.30
C ASP A 44 -7.71 -21.90 1.76
N ARG A 45 -8.91 -21.77 1.18
CA ARG A 45 -9.08 -21.80 -0.28
C ARG A 45 -8.27 -20.71 -0.99
N GLU A 46 -8.14 -19.53 -0.41
CA GLU A 46 -7.44 -18.40 -1.03
C GLU A 46 -5.93 -18.63 -1.04
N GLN A 47 -5.37 -19.12 0.07
CA GLN A 47 -3.99 -19.56 0.20
C GLN A 47 -3.68 -20.68 -0.80
N ALA A 48 -4.57 -21.66 -0.95
CA ALA A 48 -4.42 -22.72 -1.94
C ALA A 48 -4.35 -22.14 -3.36
N LEU A 49 -5.29 -21.27 -3.74
CA LEU A 49 -5.31 -20.61 -5.05
C LEU A 49 -4.04 -19.79 -5.31
N ARG A 50 -3.48 -19.14 -4.28
CA ARG A 50 -2.19 -18.44 -4.37
C ARG A 50 -1.04 -19.41 -4.66
N LEU A 51 -0.90 -20.47 -3.87
CA LEU A 51 0.14 -21.49 -4.07
C LEU A 51 0.09 -22.11 -5.47
N TYR A 52 -1.12 -22.41 -5.96
CA TYR A 52 -1.29 -22.88 -7.32
C TYR A 52 -0.85 -21.83 -8.35
N GLY A 53 -1.28 -20.58 -8.20
CA GLY A 53 -0.90 -19.50 -9.10
C GLY A 53 0.60 -19.22 -9.12
N ASP A 54 1.27 -19.24 -7.97
CA ASP A 54 2.71 -19.02 -7.85
C ASP A 54 3.52 -20.18 -8.43
N ALA A 55 2.98 -21.39 -8.39
CA ALA A 55 3.52 -22.56 -9.08
C ALA A 55 3.20 -22.60 -10.60
N GLY A 56 2.49 -21.60 -11.13
CA GLY A 56 2.07 -21.54 -12.53
C GLY A 56 0.87 -22.45 -12.87
N LEU A 57 0.19 -23.01 -11.87
CA LEU A 57 -1.03 -23.80 -12.03
C LEU A 57 -2.25 -22.88 -12.04
N LEU A 58 -2.70 -22.55 -13.25
CA LEU A 58 -3.92 -21.76 -13.45
C LEU A 58 -5.15 -22.66 -13.29
N ILE A 59 -5.93 -22.45 -12.23
CA ILE A 59 -7.11 -23.26 -11.93
C ILE A 59 -8.35 -22.80 -12.70
N ASP A 60 -8.52 -21.49 -12.85
CA ASP A 60 -9.68 -20.89 -13.52
C ASP A 60 -9.31 -19.47 -14.00
N THR A 61 -9.19 -19.30 -15.32
CA THR A 61 -8.82 -18.01 -15.93
C THR A 61 -10.02 -17.14 -16.29
N ILE A 62 -11.25 -17.65 -16.16
CA ILE A 62 -12.48 -16.92 -16.48
C ILE A 62 -13.10 -16.35 -15.21
N SER A 63 -13.28 -17.17 -14.16
CA SER A 63 -13.91 -16.69 -12.92
C SER A 63 -12.93 -15.86 -12.08
N SER A 64 -11.62 -16.05 -12.23
CA SER A 64 -10.66 -15.08 -11.70
C SER A 64 -10.74 -13.82 -12.56
N SER A 65 -11.35 -12.77 -12.01
CA SER A 65 -11.55 -11.49 -12.68
C SER A 65 -11.24 -10.31 -11.77
N VAL A 66 -11.14 -9.13 -12.36
CA VAL A 66 -10.96 -7.85 -11.66
C VAL A 66 -11.80 -6.77 -12.34
N ALA A 67 -12.47 -5.95 -11.56
CA ALA A 67 -13.21 -4.80 -12.07
C ALA A 67 -12.29 -3.58 -12.13
N VAL A 68 -12.31 -2.88 -13.27
CA VAL A 68 -11.44 -1.73 -13.54
C VAL A 68 -12.27 -0.62 -14.15
N PHE A 69 -12.00 0.60 -13.74
CA PHE A 69 -12.59 1.80 -14.31
C PHE A 69 -11.50 2.72 -14.85
N ASN A 70 -11.73 3.26 -16.04
CA ASN A 70 -10.92 4.31 -16.66
C ASN A 70 -9.44 3.93 -16.82
N LEU A 71 -9.20 2.78 -17.46
CA LEU A 71 -7.87 2.33 -17.87
C LEU A 71 -7.45 3.04 -19.16
N ALA A 72 -6.19 3.50 -19.28
CA ALA A 72 -5.78 4.33 -20.42
C ALA A 72 -5.55 3.50 -21.70
N SER A 73 -4.78 2.43 -21.59
CA SER A 73 -4.46 1.55 -22.71
C SER A 73 -3.96 0.19 -22.24
N ALA A 74 -4.02 -0.77 -23.15
CA ALA A 74 -3.34 -2.05 -23.03
C ALA A 74 -2.72 -2.42 -24.39
N VAL A 75 -1.63 -3.16 -24.34
CA VAL A 75 -0.89 -3.63 -25.53
C VAL A 75 -0.70 -5.14 -25.37
N TYR A 76 -1.04 -5.89 -26.41
CA TYR A 76 -0.82 -7.33 -26.47
C TYR A 76 0.67 -7.67 -26.48
N HIS A 77 1.03 -8.91 -26.14
CA HIS A 77 2.42 -9.38 -26.20
C HIS A 77 3.07 -9.26 -27.58
N ASN A 78 2.28 -9.20 -28.66
CA ASN A 78 2.76 -9.00 -30.02
C ASN A 78 3.03 -7.52 -30.38
N GLY A 79 2.76 -6.58 -29.46
CA GLY A 79 2.92 -5.14 -29.66
C GLY A 79 1.68 -4.42 -30.20
N ASP A 80 0.60 -5.13 -30.54
CA ASP A 80 -0.62 -4.50 -31.04
C ASP A 80 -1.42 -3.85 -29.90
N PRO A 81 -1.98 -2.64 -30.11
CA PRO A 81 -2.81 -2.00 -29.09
C PRO A 81 -4.18 -2.67 -29.00
N ASP A 82 -4.59 -3.04 -27.78
CA ASP A 82 -5.97 -3.43 -27.52
C ASP A 82 -6.84 -2.16 -27.45
N GLN A 83 -7.85 -2.10 -28.30
CA GLN A 83 -8.78 -0.97 -28.34
C GLN A 83 -9.79 -0.99 -27.20
N LEU A 84 -9.93 -2.11 -26.47
CA LEU A 84 -10.92 -2.27 -25.41
C LEU A 84 -10.84 -1.19 -24.33
N PRO A 85 -9.67 -0.87 -23.71
CA PRO A 85 -9.59 0.20 -22.71
C PRO A 85 -9.95 1.57 -23.27
N VAL A 86 -9.48 1.88 -24.49
CA VAL A 86 -9.70 3.16 -25.16
C VAL A 86 -11.19 3.37 -25.47
N VAL A 87 -11.84 2.35 -26.03
CA VAL A 87 -13.27 2.39 -26.34
C VAL A 87 -14.10 2.42 -25.07
N ALA A 88 -13.71 1.66 -24.04
CA ALA A 88 -14.40 1.66 -22.75
C ALA A 88 -14.43 3.05 -22.12
N GLY A 89 -13.30 3.77 -22.14
CA GLY A 89 -13.16 5.07 -21.50
C GLY A 89 -13.50 4.98 -20.01
N SER A 90 -14.31 5.91 -19.51
CA SER A 90 -14.78 5.92 -18.12
C SER A 90 -15.97 4.98 -17.89
N ARG A 91 -15.82 3.70 -18.28
CA ARG A 91 -16.76 2.61 -18.00
C ARG A 91 -16.07 1.51 -17.20
N VAL A 92 -16.86 0.71 -16.49
CA VAL A 92 -16.35 -0.47 -15.79
C VAL A 92 -16.09 -1.59 -16.80
N LEU A 93 -14.88 -2.13 -16.74
CA LEU A 93 -14.47 -3.36 -17.42
C LEU A 93 -14.29 -4.45 -16.38
N LEU A 94 -14.95 -5.58 -16.58
CA LEU A 94 -14.66 -6.80 -15.83
C LEU A 94 -13.67 -7.63 -16.64
N LEU A 95 -12.41 -7.64 -16.22
CA LEU A 95 -11.32 -8.28 -16.94
C LEU A 95 -11.03 -9.66 -16.35
N PRO A 96 -11.29 -10.76 -17.11
CA PRO A 96 -10.88 -12.08 -16.68
C PRO A 96 -9.36 -12.25 -16.80
N LEU A 97 -8.80 -13.19 -16.03
CA LEU A 97 -7.38 -13.51 -16.05
C LEU A 97 -6.91 -13.91 -17.45
N SER A 98 -7.75 -14.60 -18.24
CA SER A 98 -7.43 -14.98 -19.62
C SER A 98 -7.09 -13.77 -20.49
N GLN A 99 -7.89 -12.70 -20.43
CA GLN A 99 -7.63 -11.46 -21.18
C GLN A 99 -6.32 -10.81 -20.73
N LEU A 100 -6.09 -10.75 -19.41
CA LEU A 100 -4.88 -10.14 -18.86
C LEU A 100 -3.60 -10.92 -19.24
N LEU A 101 -3.69 -12.22 -19.52
CA LEU A 101 -2.56 -13.04 -19.96
C LEU A 101 -2.15 -12.74 -21.40
N GLU A 102 -3.04 -12.17 -22.20
CA GLU A 102 -2.74 -11.79 -23.58
C GLU A 102 -2.03 -10.43 -23.66
N TRP A 103 -2.27 -9.57 -22.66
CA TRP A 103 -1.64 -8.25 -22.56
C TRP A 103 -0.19 -8.35 -22.08
N GLY A 104 0.71 -7.69 -22.80
CA GLY A 104 2.08 -7.40 -22.35
C GLY A 104 2.08 -6.26 -21.34
N ASP A 105 1.70 -5.08 -21.82
CA ASP A 105 1.76 -3.81 -21.08
C ASP A 105 0.37 -3.21 -20.87
N VAL A 106 0.21 -2.49 -19.76
CA VAL A 106 -1.04 -1.80 -19.39
C VAL A 106 -0.70 -0.45 -18.78
N LEU A 107 -1.36 0.62 -19.23
CA LEU A 107 -1.16 1.97 -18.69
C LEU A 107 -2.39 2.46 -17.93
N PRO A 108 -2.20 3.04 -16.73
CA PRO A 108 -3.27 3.73 -16.02
C PRO A 108 -3.50 5.13 -16.63
N ALA A 109 -4.69 5.69 -16.40
CA ALA A 109 -5.03 7.07 -16.80
C ALA A 109 -4.19 8.13 -16.09
N ARG A 110 -3.72 7.81 -14.88
CA ARG A 110 -2.83 8.64 -14.06
C ARG A 110 -1.89 7.75 -13.28
N THR A 111 -0.81 8.34 -12.78
CA THR A 111 0.17 7.61 -11.97
C THR A 111 -0.39 7.19 -10.61
N ASP A 112 -1.42 7.86 -10.09
CA ASP A 112 -2.14 7.44 -8.89
C ASP A 112 -3.33 6.55 -9.24
N ILE A 113 -3.27 5.31 -8.75
CA ILE A 113 -4.24 4.24 -9.01
C ILE A 113 -4.93 3.90 -7.70
N PHE A 114 -6.26 3.92 -7.69
CA PHE A 114 -7.05 3.70 -6.48
C PHE A 114 -7.59 2.28 -6.46
N VAL A 115 -7.32 1.54 -5.40
CA VAL A 115 -7.69 0.13 -5.24
C VAL A 115 -8.72 0.03 -4.12
N PHE A 116 -9.86 -0.59 -4.44
CA PHE A 116 -11.00 -0.75 -3.55
C PHE A 116 -11.21 -2.23 -3.28
N GLU A 117 -11.49 -2.56 -2.02
CA GLU A 117 -11.93 -3.89 -1.65
C GLU A 117 -13.41 -4.11 -2.00
N ASN A 118 -14.28 -3.20 -1.58
CA ASN A 118 -15.73 -3.37 -1.65
C ASN A 118 -16.31 -2.89 -3.01
N PRO A 119 -17.03 -3.76 -3.74
CA PRO A 119 -17.66 -3.38 -5.01
C PRO A 119 -18.67 -2.24 -4.91
N GLN A 120 -19.45 -2.15 -3.82
CA GLN A 120 -20.46 -1.11 -3.65
C GLN A 120 -19.81 0.26 -3.47
N VAL A 121 -18.73 0.32 -2.68
CA VAL A 121 -17.94 1.55 -2.50
C VAL A 121 -17.28 1.95 -3.82
N PHE A 122 -16.73 1.00 -4.57
CA PHE A 122 -16.17 1.25 -5.89
C PHE A 122 -17.21 1.88 -6.82
N GLU A 123 -18.41 1.32 -6.91
CA GLU A 123 -19.50 1.83 -7.75
C GLU A 123 -19.94 3.25 -7.35
N GLU A 124 -20.17 3.51 -6.07
CA GLU A 124 -20.56 4.83 -5.54
C GLU A 124 -19.48 5.90 -5.85
N VAL A 125 -18.21 5.53 -5.67
CA VAL A 125 -17.09 6.43 -5.94
C VAL A 125 -17.00 6.76 -7.43
N ILE A 126 -16.99 5.76 -8.32
CA ILE A 126 -16.87 6.04 -9.76
C ILE A 126 -18.10 6.78 -10.32
N ALA A 127 -19.28 6.54 -9.76
CA ALA A 127 -20.49 7.32 -10.10
C ALA A 127 -20.31 8.81 -9.75
N THR A 128 -19.67 9.10 -8.62
CA THR A 128 -19.35 10.48 -8.18
C THR A 128 -18.24 11.12 -9.04
N LEU A 129 -17.29 10.32 -9.53
CA LEU A 129 -16.26 10.79 -10.46
C LEU A 129 -16.87 11.16 -11.80
N GLY A 130 -17.79 10.34 -12.33
CA GLY A 130 -18.42 10.51 -13.62
C GLY A 130 -17.40 10.66 -14.76
N SER A 131 -17.78 11.36 -15.83
CA SER A 131 -16.93 11.60 -17.01
C SER A 131 -16.09 12.88 -16.91
N LYS A 132 -15.67 13.27 -15.69
CA LYS A 132 -14.85 14.47 -15.49
C LYS A 132 -13.50 14.32 -16.21
N ARG A 133 -12.86 15.44 -16.55
CA ARG A 133 -11.48 15.40 -17.07
C ARG A 133 -10.52 14.94 -15.97
N ASN A 134 -9.49 14.18 -16.36
CA ASN A 134 -8.38 13.76 -15.49
C ASN A 134 -8.78 12.85 -14.31
N VAL A 135 -9.75 11.98 -14.54
CA VAL A 135 -10.12 10.91 -13.61
C VAL A 135 -9.01 9.84 -13.60
N PRO A 136 -8.62 9.27 -12.43
CA PRO A 136 -7.61 8.22 -12.36
C PRO A 136 -8.16 6.86 -12.78
N SER A 137 -7.29 5.84 -12.85
CA SER A 137 -7.75 4.46 -12.92
C SER A 137 -8.13 3.95 -11.53
N CYS A 138 -9.28 3.29 -11.44
CA CYS A 138 -9.74 2.64 -10.22
C CYS A 138 -9.83 1.13 -10.44
N VAL A 139 -9.42 0.35 -9.45
CA VAL A 139 -9.42 -1.13 -9.48
C VAL A 139 -10.22 -1.62 -8.28
N CYS A 140 -11.12 -2.58 -8.49
CA CYS A 140 -11.87 -3.22 -7.42
C CYS A 140 -11.49 -4.70 -7.34
N THR A 141 -11.03 -5.13 -6.16
CA THR A 141 -10.59 -6.51 -5.91
C THR A 141 -11.71 -7.43 -5.46
N ALA A 142 -12.83 -6.88 -4.95
CA ALA A 142 -13.97 -7.63 -4.41
C ALA A 142 -13.55 -8.59 -3.28
N GLY A 143 -12.92 -8.04 -2.24
CA GLY A 143 -12.30 -8.81 -1.15
C GLY A 143 -10.82 -9.08 -1.42
N TRP A 144 -10.34 -10.28 -1.02
CA TRP A 144 -8.94 -10.67 -1.22
C TRP A 144 -8.57 -10.64 -2.71
N PRO A 145 -7.44 -10.01 -3.10
CA PRO A 145 -7.06 -9.88 -4.50
C PRO A 145 -6.99 -11.23 -5.24
N SER A 146 -7.82 -11.35 -6.28
CA SER A 146 -7.78 -12.50 -7.20
C SER A 146 -6.48 -12.52 -8.01
N ARG A 147 -6.18 -13.62 -8.71
CA ARG A 147 -5.00 -13.68 -9.58
C ARG A 147 -5.08 -12.65 -10.72
N ALA A 148 -6.27 -12.41 -11.26
CA ALA A 148 -6.51 -11.35 -12.24
C ALA A 148 -6.18 -9.97 -11.66
N ALA A 149 -6.66 -9.69 -10.44
CA ALA A 149 -6.36 -8.42 -9.78
C ALA A 149 -4.86 -8.23 -9.56
N LEU A 150 -4.17 -9.26 -9.03
CA LEU A 150 -2.72 -9.20 -8.82
C LEU A 150 -1.95 -9.01 -10.13
N MET A 151 -2.30 -9.74 -11.18
CA MET A 151 -1.61 -9.61 -12.46
C MET A 151 -1.81 -8.24 -13.10
N LEU A 152 -3.01 -7.66 -12.99
CA LEU A 152 -3.24 -6.28 -13.43
C LEU A 152 -2.39 -5.30 -12.61
N LEU A 153 -2.40 -5.40 -11.29
CA LEU A 153 -1.63 -4.51 -10.42
C LEU A 153 -0.12 -4.62 -10.69
N ASP A 154 0.41 -5.83 -10.91
CA ASP A 154 1.79 -6.07 -11.30
C ASP A 154 2.14 -5.31 -12.59
N LYS A 155 1.30 -5.43 -13.63
CA LYS A 155 1.49 -4.74 -14.91
C LYS A 155 1.43 -3.22 -14.75
N LEU A 156 0.47 -2.71 -13.98
CA LEU A 156 0.33 -1.29 -13.71
C LEU A 156 1.54 -0.73 -12.95
N VAL A 157 2.06 -1.43 -11.96
CA VAL A 157 3.26 -0.99 -11.22
C VAL A 157 4.52 -1.07 -12.10
N ALA A 158 4.64 -2.12 -12.93
CA ALA A 158 5.77 -2.30 -13.84
C ALA A 158 5.83 -1.23 -14.95
N ALA A 159 4.69 -0.70 -15.38
CA ALA A 159 4.59 0.25 -16.48
C ALA A 159 5.36 1.58 -16.25
N SER A 160 5.53 2.02 -15.01
CA SER A 160 6.28 3.24 -14.70
C SER A 160 6.75 3.24 -13.26
N PRO A 161 7.95 3.77 -12.94
CA PRO A 161 8.40 3.95 -11.56
C PRO A 161 7.56 4.94 -10.74
N ASP A 162 6.74 5.77 -11.39
CA ASP A 162 5.91 6.78 -10.73
C ASP A 162 4.52 6.27 -10.34
N ASN A 163 4.14 5.07 -10.79
CA ASN A 163 2.81 4.53 -10.53
C ASN A 163 2.65 4.12 -9.06
N ALA A 164 1.69 4.69 -8.36
CA ALA A 164 1.43 4.41 -6.94
C ALA A 164 0.01 3.89 -6.76
N LEU A 165 -0.12 2.82 -5.98
CA LEU A 165 -1.37 2.20 -5.59
C LEU A 165 -1.83 2.79 -4.25
N TYR A 166 -3.10 3.16 -4.16
CA TYR A 166 -3.76 3.63 -2.95
C TYR A 166 -4.88 2.66 -2.60
N TYR A 167 -4.65 1.78 -1.64
CA TYR A 167 -5.61 0.74 -1.27
C TYR A 167 -6.48 1.17 -0.08
N SER A 168 -7.79 1.03 -0.23
CA SER A 168 -8.78 1.21 0.84
C SER A 168 -9.68 -0.03 0.92
N GLY A 169 -9.99 -0.46 2.15
CA GLY A 169 -10.87 -1.58 2.45
C GLY A 169 -11.60 -1.37 3.78
N ASP A 170 -12.20 -2.42 4.30
CA ASP A 170 -12.94 -2.38 5.57
C ASP A 170 -12.01 -2.19 6.77
N PHE A 171 -12.54 -1.60 7.84
CA PHE A 171 -11.84 -1.50 9.13
C PHE A 171 -12.09 -2.76 9.97
N ASP A 172 -11.62 -3.89 9.46
CA ASP A 172 -11.62 -5.18 10.14
C ASP A 172 -10.25 -5.86 10.01
N LEU A 173 -10.12 -7.08 10.54
CA LEU A 173 -8.86 -7.82 10.45
C LEU A 173 -8.47 -8.12 8.98
N LYS A 174 -9.44 -8.45 8.11
CA LYS A 174 -9.17 -8.86 6.73
C LYS A 174 -8.76 -7.69 5.85
N GLY A 175 -9.46 -6.56 5.91
CA GLY A 175 -9.13 -5.35 5.16
C GLY A 175 -7.72 -4.86 5.49
N LEU A 176 -7.33 -4.88 6.78
CA LEU A 176 -5.96 -4.55 7.17
C LEU A 176 -4.93 -5.61 6.73
N GLN A 177 -5.28 -6.90 6.73
CA GLN A 177 -4.41 -7.96 6.20
C GLN A 177 -4.19 -7.82 4.69
N ILE A 178 -5.21 -7.47 3.91
CA ILE A 178 -5.08 -7.20 2.48
C ILE A 178 -4.19 -5.97 2.27
N ALA A 179 -4.39 -4.89 3.03
CA ALA A 179 -3.54 -3.71 2.98
C ALA A 179 -2.06 -4.07 3.23
N ALA A 180 -1.79 -4.80 4.31
CA ALA A 180 -0.44 -5.25 4.66
C ALA A 180 0.18 -6.13 3.57
N TYR A 181 -0.60 -7.06 3.01
CA TYR A 181 -0.17 -7.93 1.91
C TYR A 181 0.21 -7.12 0.66
N LEU A 182 -0.63 -6.18 0.23
CA LEU A 182 -0.35 -5.35 -0.94
C LEU A 182 0.85 -4.41 -0.70
N MET A 183 0.99 -3.85 0.50
CA MET A 183 2.17 -3.06 0.88
C MET A 183 3.46 -3.87 0.83
N ALA A 184 3.44 -5.10 1.31
CA ALA A 184 4.59 -6.01 1.27
C ALA A 184 4.93 -6.45 -0.16
N ARG A 185 3.91 -6.70 -0.99
CA ARG A 185 4.07 -7.06 -2.41
C ARG A 185 4.61 -5.91 -3.27
N TYR A 186 4.22 -4.67 -2.97
CA TYR A 186 4.62 -3.48 -3.71
C TYR A 186 5.33 -2.45 -2.81
N PRO A 187 6.56 -2.75 -2.32
CA PRO A 187 7.26 -1.90 -1.36
C PRO A 187 7.46 -0.47 -1.87
N GLY A 188 7.00 0.52 -1.10
CA GLY A 188 7.10 1.94 -1.45
C GLY A 188 6.21 2.36 -2.63
N ARG A 189 5.38 1.45 -3.16
CA ARG A 189 4.52 1.66 -4.33
C ARG A 189 3.05 1.40 -4.05
N CYS A 190 2.72 0.73 -2.94
CA CYS A 190 1.37 0.66 -2.42
C CYS A 190 1.28 1.33 -1.06
N HIS A 191 0.25 2.18 -0.89
CA HIS A 191 0.02 2.94 0.32
C HIS A 191 -1.39 2.67 0.87
N PRO A 192 -1.53 2.50 2.19
CA PRO A 192 -2.84 2.41 2.81
C PRO A 192 -3.54 3.77 2.70
N TRP A 193 -4.78 3.75 2.24
CA TRP A 193 -5.60 4.93 2.00
C TRP A 193 -6.80 4.92 2.95
N ARG A 194 -6.86 5.95 3.80
CA ARG A 194 -7.87 6.11 4.87
C ARG A 194 -7.88 5.04 5.95
N PHE A 195 -6.79 4.29 6.11
CA PHE A 195 -6.55 3.48 7.30
C PHE A 195 -5.98 4.32 8.46
N ASP A 196 -6.79 5.25 8.96
CA ASP A 196 -6.44 6.13 10.07
C ASP A 196 -7.58 6.25 11.11
N PRO A 197 -7.29 6.62 12.37
CA PRO A 197 -8.29 6.67 13.44
C PRO A 197 -9.48 7.61 13.16
N ASP A 198 -9.26 8.70 12.42
CA ASP A 198 -10.31 9.68 12.14
C ASP A 198 -11.31 9.10 11.13
N SER A 199 -10.79 8.49 10.07
CA SER A 199 -11.58 7.79 9.05
C SER A 199 -12.36 6.60 9.65
N TYR A 200 -11.74 5.81 10.53
CA TYR A 200 -12.42 4.74 11.27
C TYR A 200 -13.57 5.25 12.14
N THR A 201 -13.35 6.37 12.86
CA THR A 201 -14.39 6.97 13.70
C THR A 201 -15.57 7.46 12.85
N LEU A 202 -15.31 8.03 11.68
CA LEU A 202 -16.33 8.45 10.73
C LEU A 202 -17.13 7.26 10.18
N ALA A 203 -16.43 6.17 9.85
CA ALA A 203 -17.07 4.94 9.38
C ALA A 203 -18.05 4.39 10.43
N LEU A 204 -17.61 4.26 11.69
CA LEU A 204 -18.45 3.80 12.81
C LEU A 204 -19.70 4.66 13.04
N GLN A 205 -19.61 5.98 12.85
CA GLN A 205 -20.74 6.90 13.06
C GLN A 205 -21.81 6.79 11.97
N SER A 206 -21.45 6.21 10.84
CA SER A 206 -22.33 6.09 9.68
C SER A 206 -23.14 4.78 9.70
N GLU A 207 -22.84 3.86 10.62
CA GLU A 207 -23.57 2.60 10.77
C GLU A 207 -24.85 2.78 11.61
N PRO A 208 -25.98 2.22 11.16
CA PRO A 208 -27.22 2.23 11.94
C PRO A 208 -27.07 1.37 13.21
N GLU A 209 -27.60 1.85 14.35
CA GLU A 209 -27.48 1.21 15.68
C GLU A 209 -27.93 -0.27 15.73
N ILE A 210 -28.70 -0.74 14.74
CA ILE A 210 -29.25 -2.10 14.67
C ILE A 210 -28.25 -3.11 14.07
N GLU A 211 -27.34 -2.70 13.18
CA GLU A 211 -26.31 -3.57 12.58
C GLU A 211 -25.05 -3.71 13.45
N ALA A 212 -24.88 -2.80 14.41
CA ALA A 212 -23.76 -2.83 15.36
C ALA A 212 -23.65 -4.16 16.14
N VAL A 213 -24.73 -4.92 16.28
CA VAL A 213 -24.74 -6.21 17.00
C VAL A 213 -23.98 -7.31 16.25
N ALA A 214 -23.80 -7.20 14.92
CA ALA A 214 -23.09 -8.20 14.11
C ALA A 214 -21.59 -7.89 13.91
N ALA A 215 -21.15 -6.64 14.11
CA ALA A 215 -19.81 -6.15 13.80
C ALA A 215 -18.84 -6.14 15.01
N HIS A 216 -19.02 -7.05 15.97
CA HIS A 216 -18.14 -7.14 17.14
C HIS A 216 -17.04 -8.20 16.94
N PRO A 217 -15.75 -7.82 16.96
CA PRO A 217 -14.66 -8.76 16.86
C PRO A 217 -14.55 -9.70 18.05
N GLN A 218 -14.08 -10.92 17.78
CA GLN A 218 -13.57 -11.78 18.83
C GLN A 218 -12.24 -11.23 19.38
N GLN A 219 -11.96 -11.49 20.65
CA GLN A 219 -10.71 -11.03 21.28
C GLN A 219 -9.47 -11.55 20.54
N SER A 220 -9.51 -12.79 20.05
CA SER A 220 -8.44 -13.39 19.22
C SER A 220 -8.16 -12.62 17.93
N GLU A 221 -9.18 -12.05 17.29
CA GLU A 221 -9.03 -11.23 16.09
C GLU A 221 -8.40 -9.88 16.42
N LEU A 222 -8.84 -9.25 17.52
CA LEU A 222 -8.24 -8.00 18.02
C LEU A 222 -6.77 -8.16 18.41
N ASP A 223 -6.42 -9.29 19.01
CA ASP A 223 -5.04 -9.61 19.38
C ASP A 223 -4.18 -9.78 18.12
N SER A 224 -4.73 -10.45 17.09
CA SER A 224 -4.07 -10.69 15.80
C SER A 224 -3.74 -9.41 15.04
N LEU A 225 -4.49 -8.32 15.24
CA LEU A 225 -4.18 -7.01 14.65
C LEU A 225 -2.77 -6.53 15.03
N SER A 226 -2.28 -6.88 16.22
CA SER A 226 -0.96 -6.46 16.72
C SER A 226 0.21 -7.06 15.94
N THR A 227 -0.05 -8.03 15.05
CA THR A 227 0.96 -8.63 14.15
C THR A 227 1.16 -7.84 12.85
N LEU A 228 0.28 -6.88 12.57
CA LEU A 228 0.31 -6.07 11.37
C LEU A 228 1.41 -4.98 11.43
N PRO A 229 1.81 -4.42 10.28
CA PRO A 229 2.85 -3.40 10.21
C PRO A 229 2.63 -2.19 11.14
N ASP A 230 3.73 -1.63 11.66
CA ASP A 230 3.74 -0.49 12.59
C ASP A 230 2.93 0.73 12.11
N SER A 231 2.78 0.89 10.79
CA SER A 231 1.97 1.96 10.18
C SER A 231 0.51 1.94 10.64
N PHE A 232 -0.03 0.78 11.02
CA PHE A 232 -1.43 0.65 11.47
C PHE A 232 -1.59 0.83 12.99
N VAL A 233 -0.52 0.91 13.77
CA VAL A 233 -0.59 0.97 15.25
C VAL A 233 -1.56 2.03 15.78
N PRO A 234 -1.61 3.28 15.25
CA PRO A 234 -2.58 4.27 15.72
C PRO A 234 -4.03 3.83 15.51
N LEU A 235 -4.33 3.23 14.36
CA LEU A 235 -5.66 2.72 14.03
C LEU A 235 -6.00 1.49 14.87
N ILE A 236 -5.07 0.53 14.98
CA ILE A 236 -5.27 -0.71 15.75
C ILE A 236 -5.61 -0.40 17.21
N LYS A 237 -4.90 0.55 17.84
CA LYS A 237 -5.22 1.00 19.20
C LYS A 237 -6.67 1.49 19.30
N LYS A 238 -7.10 2.29 18.33
CA LYS A 238 -8.47 2.81 18.30
C LYS A 238 -9.50 1.69 18.12
N MET A 239 -9.23 0.71 17.27
CA MET A 239 -10.09 -0.45 17.04
C MET A 239 -10.17 -1.34 18.30
N GLN A 240 -9.05 -1.55 19.00
CA GLN A 240 -8.99 -2.30 20.26
C GLN A 240 -9.73 -1.59 21.40
N GLU A 241 -9.65 -0.25 21.47
CA GLU A 241 -10.41 0.56 22.43
C GLU A 241 -11.91 0.47 22.19
N ARG A 242 -12.34 0.57 20.93
CA ARG A 242 -13.76 0.59 20.55
C ARG A 242 -14.38 -0.80 20.46
N LYS A 243 -13.58 -1.84 20.23
CA LYS A 243 -13.99 -3.23 20.06
C LYS A 243 -15.12 -3.39 19.03
N ALA A 244 -14.98 -2.73 17.89
CA ALA A 244 -15.97 -2.73 16.82
C ALA A 244 -15.26 -2.70 15.46
N TRP A 245 -15.78 -3.44 14.50
CA TRP A 245 -15.45 -3.27 13.08
C TRP A 245 -16.22 -2.08 12.51
N ALA A 246 -15.72 -1.55 11.40
CA ALA A 246 -16.43 -0.52 10.65
C ALA A 246 -16.33 -0.76 9.14
N TYR A 247 -17.43 -0.58 8.43
CA TYR A 247 -17.49 -0.83 6.98
C TYR A 247 -16.98 0.35 6.14
N GLN A 248 -16.37 0.03 5.00
CA GLN A 248 -15.80 0.99 4.05
C GLN A 248 -16.84 1.98 3.50
N GLU A 249 -18.11 1.58 3.42
CA GLU A 249 -19.26 2.36 2.96
C GLU A 249 -19.39 3.69 3.71
N GLY A 250 -19.10 3.70 5.02
CA GLY A 250 -19.19 4.90 5.86
C GLY A 250 -18.23 6.02 5.44
N ILE A 251 -17.23 5.75 4.59
CA ILE A 251 -16.27 6.73 4.09
C ILE A 251 -16.29 6.90 2.56
N ALA A 252 -17.24 6.30 1.83
CA ALA A 252 -17.27 6.35 0.35
C ALA A 252 -17.22 7.79 -0.21
N ARG A 253 -17.95 8.73 0.39
CA ARG A 253 -17.93 10.16 -0.01
C ARG A 253 -16.58 10.82 0.24
N LEU A 254 -15.89 10.44 1.32
CA LEU A 254 -14.55 10.95 1.63
C LEU A 254 -13.53 10.44 0.61
N LEU A 255 -13.63 9.16 0.23
CA LEU A 255 -12.81 8.54 -0.81
C LEU A 255 -12.99 9.24 -2.17
N ALA A 256 -14.24 9.47 -2.59
CA ALA A 256 -14.53 10.23 -3.81
C ALA A 256 -13.99 11.67 -3.74
N GLY A 257 -14.12 12.31 -2.57
CA GLY A 257 -13.59 13.65 -2.31
C GLY A 257 -12.07 13.73 -2.44
N ASP A 258 -11.34 12.73 -1.98
CA ASP A 258 -9.87 12.66 -2.14
C ASP A 258 -9.47 12.61 -3.61
N ILE A 259 -10.13 11.73 -4.39
CA ILE A 259 -9.83 11.55 -5.82
C ILE A 259 -10.12 12.84 -6.61
N LEU A 260 -11.25 13.50 -6.34
CA LEU A 260 -11.63 14.75 -7.00
C LEU A 260 -10.75 15.93 -6.54
N GLY A 261 -10.37 15.93 -5.26
CA GLY A 261 -9.49 16.91 -4.65
C GLY A 261 -8.02 16.82 -5.10
N CYS A 262 -7.63 15.75 -5.81
CA CYS A 262 -6.28 15.54 -6.33
C CYS A 262 -5.74 16.66 -7.26
N GLY A 263 -6.54 17.64 -7.66
CA GLY A 263 -6.08 18.86 -8.35
C GLY A 263 -5.39 19.90 -7.45
N ALA A 264 -5.77 19.97 -6.16
CA ALA A 264 -5.22 20.97 -5.20
C ALA A 264 -4.62 20.33 -3.93
N ALA A 265 -4.98 19.07 -3.62
CA ALA A 265 -4.53 18.33 -2.44
C ALA A 265 -3.30 17.42 -2.70
N ARG A 266 -2.70 17.50 -3.89
CA ARG A 266 -1.56 16.68 -4.36
C ARG A 266 -0.27 16.81 -3.51
N VAL A 267 -0.24 17.72 -2.54
CA VAL A 267 0.94 18.03 -1.72
C VAL A 267 0.75 17.67 -0.23
N ARG A 268 -0.45 17.34 0.25
CA ARG A 268 -0.72 17.32 1.71
C ARG A 268 -0.86 15.93 2.34
N ILE A 269 -1.42 14.94 1.65
CA ILE A 269 -1.67 13.60 2.21
C ILE A 269 -0.49 12.65 1.95
N ILE A 270 0.03 12.61 0.71
CA ILE A 270 1.24 11.86 0.34
C ILE A 270 2.46 12.41 1.09
N ARG A 271 2.55 13.74 1.29
CA ARG A 271 3.58 14.31 2.18
C ARG A 271 3.45 13.77 3.60
N ARG A 272 2.25 13.62 4.17
CA ARG A 272 2.08 13.27 5.59
C ARG A 272 2.56 11.85 5.93
N ILE A 273 2.38 10.90 5.01
CA ILE A 273 2.82 9.51 5.18
C ILE A 273 4.35 9.40 5.00
N HIS A 274 4.92 9.96 3.92
CA HIS A 274 6.39 9.99 3.74
C HIS A 274 7.12 10.87 4.79
N GLN A 275 6.46 11.90 5.32
CA GLN A 275 7.00 12.79 6.35
C GLN A 275 7.06 12.10 7.71
N LEU A 276 6.16 11.16 8.02
CA LEU A 276 6.26 10.36 9.24
C LEU A 276 7.46 9.41 9.18
N ASP A 277 7.66 8.70 8.07
CA ASP A 277 8.81 7.80 7.89
C ASP A 277 10.14 8.55 7.91
N GLY A 278 10.22 9.69 7.23
CA GLY A 278 11.40 10.57 7.25
C GLY A 278 11.70 11.14 8.63
N VAL A 279 10.68 11.58 9.38
CA VAL A 279 10.83 12.11 10.75
C VAL A 279 11.20 11.01 11.74
N ILE A 280 10.61 9.82 11.63
CA ILE A 280 10.95 8.67 12.47
C ILE A 280 12.40 8.23 12.21
N TRP A 281 12.79 8.09 10.94
CA TRP A 281 14.17 7.78 10.57
C TRP A 281 15.15 8.84 11.09
N PHE A 282 14.85 10.13 10.87
CA PHE A 282 15.73 11.22 11.27
C PHE A 282 15.90 11.32 12.79
N ASN A 283 14.84 11.09 13.57
CA ASN A 283 14.93 11.04 15.02
C ASN A 283 15.71 9.82 15.52
N ARG A 284 15.58 8.66 14.85
CA ARG A 284 16.39 7.47 15.15
C ARG A 284 17.86 7.71 14.82
N TYR A 285 18.15 8.37 13.70
CA TYR A 285 19.51 8.75 13.30
C TYR A 285 20.14 9.74 14.28
N LYS A 286 19.42 10.78 14.73
CA LYS A 286 19.93 11.72 15.74
C LYS A 286 20.29 11.06 17.08
N ARG A 287 19.65 9.94 17.44
CA ARG A 287 20.00 9.18 18.66
C ARG A 287 21.37 8.51 18.59
N THR A 288 21.94 8.34 17.39
CA THR A 288 23.28 7.78 17.20
C THR A 288 24.37 8.85 17.15
N LEU A 289 24.02 10.12 17.39
CA LEU A 289 24.93 11.25 17.23
C LEU A 289 25.14 12.00 18.55
N ALA A 290 26.21 12.79 18.59
CA ALA A 290 26.51 13.73 19.66
C ALA A 290 27.07 15.01 19.05
N CYS A 291 26.99 16.11 19.79
CA CYS A 291 27.62 17.36 19.38
C CYS A 291 29.14 17.21 19.31
N ASN A 292 29.74 17.57 18.18
CA ASN A 292 31.19 17.51 17.95
C ASN A 292 31.99 18.39 18.94
N PHE A 293 31.42 19.47 19.48
CA PHE A 293 32.11 20.38 20.40
C PHE A 293 31.92 20.06 21.87
N CYS A 294 30.69 19.76 22.31
CA CYS A 294 30.38 19.61 23.74
C CYS A 294 29.87 18.23 24.14
N GLY A 295 29.76 17.29 23.20
CA GLY A 295 29.39 15.90 23.46
C GLY A 295 27.92 15.67 23.86
N VAL A 296 27.10 16.71 24.00
CA VAL A 296 25.66 16.54 24.28
C VAL A 296 25.02 15.71 23.16
N SER A 297 24.30 14.65 23.52
CA SER A 297 23.74 13.66 22.59
C SER A 297 22.21 13.63 22.53
N HIS A 298 21.52 14.50 23.28
CA HIS A 298 20.06 14.49 23.27
C HIS A 298 19.51 14.90 21.89
N PRO A 299 18.74 14.06 21.18
CA PRO A 299 18.33 14.32 19.80
C PRO A 299 17.61 15.66 19.58
N ALA A 300 16.81 16.09 20.57
CA ALA A 300 16.05 17.33 20.48
C ALA A 300 16.92 18.60 20.41
N CYS A 301 18.19 18.53 20.86
CA CYS A 301 19.08 19.69 20.86
C CYS A 301 20.14 19.65 19.76
N LEU A 302 20.20 18.57 18.96
CA LEU A 302 21.17 18.43 17.88
C LEU A 302 20.69 19.12 16.59
N GLN A 303 21.60 19.85 15.97
CA GLN A 303 21.46 20.61 14.73
C GLN A 303 22.60 20.24 13.77
N PHE A 304 22.37 20.43 12.47
CA PHE A 304 23.33 20.13 11.41
C PHE A 304 23.78 21.44 10.78
N HIS A 305 25.07 21.75 10.95
CA HIS A 305 25.70 22.97 10.51
C HIS A 305 26.47 22.73 9.21
N HIS A 306 26.16 23.42 8.12
CA HIS A 306 26.89 23.25 6.86
C HIS A 306 28.32 23.76 6.98
N ARG A 307 29.31 22.97 6.53
CA ARG A 307 30.74 23.34 6.63
C ARG A 307 31.14 24.44 5.64
N ASP A 308 30.51 24.46 4.48
CA ASP A 308 30.71 25.49 3.47
C ASP A 308 29.45 26.37 3.41
N GLY A 309 29.59 27.64 3.80
CA GLY A 309 28.49 28.63 3.85
C GLY A 309 27.88 29.01 2.50
N SER A 310 28.07 28.21 1.45
CA SER A 310 27.66 28.49 0.07
C SER A 310 26.27 28.00 -0.32
N ASP A 311 25.54 27.29 0.55
CA ASP A 311 24.15 26.88 0.26
C ASP A 311 23.17 27.39 1.32
N LYS A 312 22.57 28.56 1.05
CA LYS A 312 21.45 29.15 1.80
C LYS A 312 20.12 28.42 1.58
N TYR A 313 20.13 27.15 1.20
CA TYR A 313 18.91 26.39 0.91
C TYR A 313 18.59 25.36 2.00
N ARG A 314 17.84 25.84 3.00
CA ARG A 314 17.05 25.08 3.99
C ARG A 314 17.88 24.23 4.96
N GLU A 315 17.81 24.58 6.25
CA GLU A 315 18.30 23.75 7.35
C GLU A 315 17.89 22.27 7.17
N VAL A 316 18.77 21.32 7.47
CA VAL A 316 18.48 19.88 7.41
C VAL A 316 17.21 19.52 8.19
N GLY A 317 16.94 20.23 9.29
CA GLY A 317 15.69 20.10 10.05
C GLY A 317 14.43 20.39 9.24
N ASN A 318 14.49 21.37 8.32
CA ASN A 318 13.38 21.71 7.42
C ASN A 318 13.30 20.77 6.20
N LEU A 319 14.42 20.20 5.77
CA LEU A 319 14.47 19.23 4.67
C LEU A 319 13.77 17.91 5.03
N VAL A 320 13.87 17.45 6.28
CA VAL A 320 13.21 16.23 6.77
C VAL A 320 11.70 16.23 6.52
N TYR A 321 11.07 17.41 6.56
CA TYR A 321 9.65 17.59 6.31
C TYR A 321 9.26 17.64 4.83
N HIS A 322 10.23 17.57 3.93
CA HIS A 322 10.05 17.76 2.48
C HIS A 322 10.74 16.69 1.62
N VAL A 323 11.49 15.77 2.22
CA VAL A 323 12.26 14.75 1.50
C VAL A 323 11.37 13.54 1.16
N THR A 324 11.37 13.16 -0.11
CA THR A 324 10.71 11.95 -0.64
C THR A 324 11.68 10.76 -0.79
N ASN A 325 12.98 10.95 -0.49
CA ASN A 325 14.05 9.96 -0.65
C ASN A 325 15.14 10.12 0.44
N ILE A 326 15.27 9.12 1.32
CA ILE A 326 16.20 9.13 2.47
C ILE A 326 17.67 9.29 2.05
N ASP A 327 18.08 8.75 0.90
CA ASP A 327 19.47 8.84 0.44
C ASP A 327 19.85 10.25 -0.01
N LYS A 328 18.87 11.06 -0.43
CA LYS A 328 19.09 12.49 -0.67
C LYS A 328 19.30 13.25 0.64
N LEU A 329 18.57 12.90 1.70
CA LEU A 329 18.75 13.49 3.03
C LEU A 329 20.11 13.10 3.65
N LYS A 330 20.53 11.84 3.52
CA LYS A 330 21.87 11.40 3.96
C LYS A 330 22.99 12.19 3.29
N ARG A 331 22.95 12.32 1.96
CA ARG A 331 23.94 13.11 1.21
C ARG A 331 24.02 14.57 1.63
N GLU A 332 22.92 15.13 2.13
CA GLU A 332 22.90 16.49 2.64
C GLU A 332 23.44 16.59 4.07
N ILE A 333 23.11 15.61 4.91
CA ILE A 333 23.68 15.44 6.26
C ILE A 333 25.21 15.28 6.19
N ASP A 334 25.73 14.56 5.21
CA ASP A 334 27.17 14.32 5.04
C ASP A 334 28.00 15.60 4.85
N LYS A 335 27.35 16.69 4.38
CA LYS A 335 27.97 18.01 4.22
C LYS A 335 28.02 18.82 5.52
N CYS A 336 27.39 18.31 6.58
CA CYS A 336 27.20 19.04 7.81
C CYS A 336 28.15 18.58 8.92
N GLU A 337 28.33 19.46 9.90
CA GLU A 337 28.86 19.17 11.22
C GLU A 337 27.71 19.09 12.23
N VAL A 338 27.76 18.12 13.15
CA VAL A 338 26.69 17.90 14.13
C VAL A 338 26.96 18.72 15.39
N LEU A 339 26.16 19.76 15.63
CA LEU A 339 26.33 20.68 16.75
C LEU A 339 25.08 20.72 17.63
N CYS A 340 25.21 20.93 18.94
CA CYS A 340 24.04 21.25 19.75
C CYS A 340 23.60 22.69 19.50
N ALA A 341 22.35 23.04 19.79
CA ALA A 341 21.79 24.37 19.54
C ALA A 341 22.64 25.51 20.12
N ASN A 342 23.22 25.33 21.30
CA ASN A 342 24.08 26.33 21.94
C ASN A 342 25.45 26.45 21.25
N CYS A 343 26.07 25.33 20.87
CA CYS A 343 27.34 25.34 20.14
C CYS A 343 27.15 25.87 18.71
N HIS A 344 26.04 25.53 18.07
CA HIS A 344 25.66 26.01 16.76
C HIS A 344 25.47 27.53 16.73
N ALA A 345 24.72 28.08 17.70
CA ALA A 345 24.55 29.53 17.83
C ALA A 345 25.88 30.26 18.06
N LYS A 346 26.78 29.70 18.89
CA LYS A 346 28.13 30.24 19.10
C LYS A 346 28.98 30.16 17.82
N HIS A 347 28.82 29.11 17.02
CA HIS A 347 29.53 28.94 15.75
C HIS A 347 29.10 30.00 14.74
N HIS A 348 27.80 30.19 14.54
CA HIS A 348 27.27 31.25 13.68
C HIS A 348 27.67 32.65 14.16
N TRP A 349 27.68 32.89 15.47
CA TRP A 349 28.18 34.15 16.02
C TRP A 349 29.65 34.40 15.62
N LYS A 350 30.50 33.38 15.68
CA LYS A 350 31.90 33.50 15.23
C LYS A 350 31.98 33.75 13.71
N GLU A 351 31.22 33.02 12.89
CA GLU A 351 31.23 33.22 11.43
C GLU A 351 30.81 34.63 11.02
N MET A 352 29.81 35.20 11.70
CA MET A 352 29.29 36.53 11.39
C MET A 352 30.17 37.66 11.93
N TYR A 353 30.84 37.47 13.07
CA TYR A 353 31.45 38.58 13.82
C TYR A 353 32.95 38.43 14.08
N CYS A 354 33.58 37.28 13.83
CA CYS A 354 35.05 37.14 13.93
C CYS A 354 35.82 37.65 12.70
N ASN A 355 35.15 38.07 11.63
CA ASN A 355 35.80 38.75 10.49
C ASN A 355 35.96 40.28 10.71
N TRP A 356 35.67 40.78 11.92
CA TRP A 356 35.68 42.21 12.27
C TRP A 356 36.66 42.58 13.41
N PHE A 357 37.53 41.65 13.83
CA PHE A 357 38.63 41.91 14.76
C PHE A 357 39.96 41.46 14.19
#